data_AF-A0A925ZFQ0-F1
#
_entry.id   AF-A0A925ZFQ0-F1
#
_cell.length_a   1.000
_cell.length_b   1.000
_cell.length_c   1.000
_cell.angle_alpha   90.00
_cell.angle_beta   90.00
_cell.angle_gamma   90.00
#
_symmetry.space_group_name_H-M   'P 1'
#
loop_
_entity.id
_entity.type
_entity.pdbx_description
1 polymer ?
#
loop_
_entity_poly.entity_id
_entity_poly.type
_entity_poly.pdbx_seq_one_letter_code
_entity_poly.pdbx_strand_id
1 'polypeptide(L)'
;MEFVGNTEEYRAGYADQAKFVGKQMLSAIDKLLASSKEQPVIILQGDHGPKKGLDQASLAKTDVNECFPILNAYLVPEAVKSKLYPGITPVNTFRAIFREMFGDSLPNLPDRSWYSPYPQPLEFTEVTSQVK
;
A
#
# COMPACT_ATOMS: atom_id res chain seq x y z
N MET A 1 0.65 -20.04 -0.94
CA MET A 1 -0.74 -20.04 -1.45
C MET A 1 -0.62 -20.38 -2.93
N GLU A 2 -1.18 -21.51 -3.38
CA GLU A 2 -1.17 -21.82 -4.82
C GLU A 2 -2.29 -21.01 -5.48
N PHE A 3 -1.93 -20.15 -6.42
CA PHE A 3 -2.90 -19.50 -7.27
C PHE A 3 -3.32 -20.48 -8.37
N VAL A 4 -4.57 -20.37 -8.83
CA VAL A 4 -5.06 -21.21 -9.92
C VAL A 4 -4.40 -20.77 -11.23
N GLY A 5 -3.90 -21.73 -12.00
CA GLY A 5 -3.26 -21.49 -13.29
C GLY A 5 -1.72 -21.41 -13.21
N ASN A 6 -1.09 -21.19 -14.37
CA ASN A 6 0.35 -21.02 -14.48
C ASN A 6 0.77 -19.54 -14.25
N THR A 7 2.08 -19.30 -14.24
CA THR A 7 2.65 -17.97 -14.02
C THR A 7 2.13 -16.89 -14.97
N GLU A 8 1.94 -17.22 -16.25
CA GLU A 8 1.45 -16.25 -17.26
C GLU A 8 -0.03 -15.95 -17.05
N GLU A 9 -0.83 -16.96 -16.74
CA GLU A 9 -2.25 -16.81 -16.42
C GLU A 9 -2.44 -15.93 -15.17
N TYR A 10 -1.63 -16.14 -14.13
CA TYR A 10 -1.63 -15.27 -12.95
C TYR A 10 -1.32 -13.81 -13.31
N ARG A 11 -0.25 -13.58 -14.07
CA ARG A 11 0.18 -12.22 -14.45
C ARG A 11 -0.91 -11.51 -15.26
N ALA A 12 -1.49 -12.21 -16.25
CA ALA A 12 -2.57 -11.67 -17.07
C ALA A 12 -3.81 -11.37 -16.23
N GLY A 13 -4.26 -12.33 -15.41
CA GLY A 13 -5.43 -12.18 -14.55
C GLY A 13 -5.27 -11.05 -13.53
N TYR A 14 -4.12 -10.95 -12.87
CA TYR A 14 -3.81 -9.87 -11.94
C TYR A 14 -3.81 -8.51 -12.65
N ALA A 15 -3.17 -8.40 -13.82
CA ALA A 15 -3.13 -7.16 -14.58
C ALA A 15 -4.53 -6.72 -15.04
N ASP A 16 -5.38 -7.65 -15.48
CA ASP A 16 -6.74 -7.33 -15.92
C ASP A 16 -7.66 -6.97 -14.76
N GLN A 17 -7.51 -7.63 -13.61
CA GLN A 17 -8.19 -7.23 -12.38
C GLN A 17 -7.76 -5.82 -11.95
N ALA A 18 -6.46 -5.53 -11.93
CA ALA A 18 -5.93 -4.21 -11.57
C ALA A 18 -6.44 -3.11 -12.51
N LYS A 19 -6.49 -3.37 -13.83
CA LYS A 19 -7.08 -2.42 -14.80
C LYS A 19 -8.57 -2.20 -14.55
N PHE A 20 -9.33 -3.26 -14.28
CA PHE A 20 -10.76 -3.15 -14.02
C PHE A 20 -11.03 -2.35 -12.74
N VAL A 21 -10.41 -2.74 -11.63
CA VAL A 21 -10.55 -2.03 -10.35
C VAL A 21 -10.08 -0.58 -10.48
N GLY A 22 -8.97 -0.33 -11.18
CA GLY A 22 -8.48 1.02 -11.46
C GLY A 22 -9.53 1.91 -12.15
N LYS A 23 -10.23 1.39 -13.17
CA LYS A 23 -11.34 2.13 -13.83
C LYS A 23 -12.49 2.42 -12.87
N GLN A 24 -12.86 1.44 -12.05
CA GLN A 24 -13.93 1.62 -11.06
C GLN A 24 -13.55 2.65 -9.99
N MET A 25 -12.30 2.64 -9.53
CA MET A 25 -11.78 3.61 -8.56
C MET A 25 -11.74 5.02 -9.13
N LEU A 26 -11.26 5.21 -10.36
CA LEU A 26 -11.29 6.52 -11.02
C LEU A 26 -12.73 7.04 -11.13
N SER A 27 -13.69 6.20 -11.56
CA SER A 27 -15.10 6.61 -11.61
C SER A 27 -15.67 6.99 -10.24
N ALA A 28 -15.27 6.29 -9.17
CA ALA A 28 -15.68 6.61 -7.81
C ALA A 28 -15.07 7.94 -7.33
N ILE A 29 -13.78 8.16 -7.60
CA ILE A 29 -13.06 9.39 -7.28
C ILE A 29 -13.67 10.58 -8.03
N ASP A 30 -13.94 10.46 -9.32
CA ASP A 30 -14.56 11.53 -10.12
C ASP A 30 -15.92 11.95 -9.54
N LYS A 31 -16.75 10.98 -9.13
CA LYS A 31 -18.04 11.25 -8.49
C LYS A 31 -17.88 11.91 -7.12
N LEU A 32 -16.91 11.45 -6.32
CA LEU A 32 -16.60 12.06 -5.03
C LEU A 32 -16.16 13.53 -5.22
N LEU A 33 -15.26 13.79 -6.16
CA LEU A 33 -14.78 15.15 -6.45
C LEU A 33 -15.90 16.05 -6.97
N ALA A 34 -16.77 15.55 -7.86
CA ALA A 34 -17.88 16.32 -8.40
C ALA A 34 -18.97 16.68 -7.36
N SER A 35 -19.06 15.92 -6.26
CA SER A 35 -20.07 16.12 -5.21
C SER A 35 -19.53 16.78 -3.94
N SER A 36 -18.21 16.91 -3.82
CA SER A 36 -17.57 17.49 -2.64
C SER A 36 -17.64 19.02 -2.67
N LYS A 37 -18.16 19.63 -1.59
CA LYS A 37 -18.20 21.10 -1.43
C LYS A 37 -16.81 21.69 -1.16
N GLU A 38 -15.97 20.93 -0.46
CA GLU A 38 -14.59 21.26 -0.13
C GLU A 38 -13.66 20.26 -0.82
N GLN A 39 -12.41 20.63 -1.08
CA GLN A 39 -11.45 19.70 -1.66
C GLN A 39 -11.17 18.53 -0.68
N PRO A 40 -11.52 17.27 -1.04
CA PRO A 40 -11.35 16.16 -0.13
C PRO A 40 -9.89 15.71 -0.06
N VAL A 41 -9.50 15.16 1.08
CA VAL A 41 -8.32 14.30 1.19
C VAL A 41 -8.70 12.90 0.73
N ILE A 42 -8.01 12.38 -0.28
CA ILE A 42 -8.20 11.01 -0.78
C ILE A 42 -6.89 10.26 -0.64
N ILE A 43 -6.94 9.09 0.00
CA ILE A 43 -5.84 8.15 0.11
C ILE A 43 -6.28 6.88 -0.59
N LEU A 44 -5.52 6.43 -1.59
CA LEU A 44 -5.71 5.14 -2.23
C LEU A 44 -4.52 4.25 -1.91
N GLN A 45 -4.75 3.23 -1.09
CA GLN A 45 -3.69 2.40 -0.52
C GLN A 45 -4.03 0.91 -0.69
N GLY A 46 -3.08 0.13 -1.20
CA GLY A 46 -3.14 -1.34 -1.12
C GLY A 46 -2.90 -1.83 0.30
N ASP A 47 -3.53 -2.92 0.69
CA ASP A 47 -3.26 -3.59 1.98
C ASP A 47 -1.99 -4.44 1.93
N HIS A 48 -1.71 -5.03 0.77
CA HIS A 48 -0.49 -5.79 0.47
C HIS A 48 -0.21 -5.81 -1.04
N GLY A 49 0.99 -6.25 -1.43
CA GLY A 49 1.35 -6.51 -2.84
C GLY A 49 0.74 -7.81 -3.37
N PRO A 50 0.98 -8.15 -4.65
CA PRO A 50 0.58 -9.44 -5.19
C PRO A 50 1.15 -10.60 -4.37
N LYS A 51 0.32 -11.61 -4.06
CA LYS A 51 0.72 -12.77 -3.25
C LYS A 51 1.47 -13.86 -4.05
N LYS A 52 2.02 -13.51 -5.20
CA LYS A 52 2.78 -14.48 -6.00
C LYS A 52 4.12 -14.74 -5.31
N GLY A 53 4.47 -16.01 -5.18
CA GLY A 53 5.64 -16.40 -4.41
C GLY A 53 5.47 -16.22 -2.89
N LEU A 54 4.24 -16.03 -2.38
CA LEU A 54 4.00 -16.02 -0.93
C LEU A 54 3.96 -17.44 -0.36
N ASP A 55 4.86 -17.71 0.58
CA ASP A 55 4.74 -18.83 1.52
C ASP A 55 4.27 -18.28 2.87
N GLN A 56 3.09 -18.71 3.31
CA GLN A 56 2.49 -18.19 4.55
C GLN A 56 3.20 -18.68 5.81
N ALA A 57 4.06 -19.70 5.72
CA ALA A 57 4.77 -20.26 6.87
C ALA A 57 6.28 -19.95 6.84
N SER A 58 6.82 -19.48 5.72
CA SER A 58 8.27 -19.33 5.55
C SER A 58 8.66 -18.06 4.82
N LEU A 59 9.37 -17.16 5.53
CA LEU A 59 10.02 -16.01 4.92
C LEU A 59 11.04 -16.44 3.86
N ALA A 60 11.80 -17.51 4.10
CA ALA A 60 12.83 -18.00 3.19
C ALA A 60 12.30 -18.46 1.83
N LYS A 61 10.99 -18.75 1.75
CA LYS A 61 10.29 -19.14 0.51
C LYS A 61 9.37 -18.05 -0.02
N THR A 62 9.37 -16.87 0.61
CA THR A 62 8.52 -15.74 0.24
C THR A 62 9.27 -14.77 -0.67
N ASP A 63 8.65 -14.40 -1.78
CA ASP A 63 9.10 -13.25 -2.57
C ASP A 63 8.60 -11.94 -1.91
N VAL A 64 9.46 -11.36 -1.08
CA VAL A 64 9.17 -10.10 -0.37
C VAL A 64 8.96 -8.93 -1.35
N ASN A 65 9.67 -8.90 -2.47
CA ASN A 65 9.54 -7.81 -3.45
C ASN A 65 8.25 -7.87 -4.24
N GLU A 66 7.65 -9.04 -4.37
CA GLU A 66 6.32 -9.18 -4.95
C GLU A 66 5.23 -8.86 -3.90
N CYS A 67 5.40 -9.29 -2.65
CA CYS A 67 4.33 -9.25 -1.64
C CYS A 67 4.19 -7.94 -0.86
N PHE A 68 5.25 -7.12 -0.75
CA PHE A 68 5.26 -5.93 0.11
C PHE A 68 4.93 -4.60 -0.61
N PRO A 69 5.43 -4.33 -1.83
CA PRO A 69 5.12 -3.08 -2.51
C PRO A 69 3.62 -2.95 -2.79
N ILE A 70 3.09 -1.76 -2.53
CA ILE A 70 1.67 -1.44 -2.71
C ILE A 70 1.49 -0.18 -3.55
N LEU A 71 0.31 -0.03 -4.14
CA LEU A 71 -0.15 1.29 -4.55
C LEU A 71 -0.36 2.14 -3.30
N ASN A 72 0.23 3.34 -3.29
CA ASN A 72 0.07 4.30 -2.21
C ASN A 72 0.01 5.71 -2.82
N ALA A 73 -1.21 6.20 -3.06
CA ALA A 73 -1.48 7.43 -3.79
C ALA A 73 -2.31 8.42 -2.96
N TYR A 74 -2.03 9.70 -3.17
CA TYR A 74 -2.54 10.78 -2.33
C TYR A 74 -3.10 11.93 -3.17
N LEU A 75 -4.32 12.33 -2.87
CA LEU A 75 -4.84 13.66 -3.17
C LEU A 75 -4.95 14.40 -1.84
N VAL A 76 -4.05 15.34 -1.59
CA VAL A 76 -3.92 16.03 -0.30
C VAL A 76 -3.60 17.51 -0.53
N PRO A 77 -3.86 18.40 0.45
CA PRO A 77 -3.42 19.79 0.40
C PRO A 77 -1.91 19.92 0.19
N GLU A 78 -1.48 21.05 -0.39
CA GLU A 78 -0.06 21.29 -0.70
C GLU A 78 0.84 21.23 0.55
N ALA A 79 0.33 21.68 1.71
CA ALA A 79 1.02 21.56 2.99
C ALA A 79 1.41 20.11 3.31
N VAL A 80 0.47 19.17 3.17
CA VAL A 80 0.72 17.73 3.36
C VAL A 80 1.63 17.19 2.25
N LYS A 81 1.34 17.53 0.99
CA LYS A 81 2.08 17.05 -0.18
C LYS A 81 3.57 17.37 -0.08
N SER A 82 3.92 18.56 0.42
CA SER A 82 5.31 18.99 0.63
C SER A 82 6.09 18.14 1.65
N LYS A 83 5.40 17.32 2.45
CA LYS A 83 6.00 16.41 3.44
C LYS A 83 6.02 14.96 3.00
N LEU A 84 5.39 14.63 1.87
CA LEU A 84 5.48 13.30 1.27
C LEU A 84 6.82 13.16 0.53
N TYR A 85 7.34 11.94 0.45
CA TYR A 85 8.63 11.65 -0.18
C TYR A 85 8.58 10.30 -0.90
N PRO A 86 9.44 10.09 -1.93
CA PRO A 86 9.60 8.79 -2.55
C PRO A 86 9.96 7.72 -1.51
N GLY A 87 9.22 6.61 -1.51
CA GLY A 87 9.43 5.51 -0.55
C GLY A 87 8.73 5.68 0.80
N ILE A 88 7.88 6.69 0.98
CA ILE A 88 7.08 6.83 2.21
C ILE A 88 6.25 5.56 2.47
N THR A 89 6.37 5.00 3.67
CA THR A 89 5.56 3.85 4.07
C THR A 89 4.22 4.30 4.66
N PRO A 90 3.16 3.45 4.60
CA PRO A 90 1.85 3.74 5.17
C PRO A 90 1.85 4.15 6.65
N VAL A 91 2.90 3.79 7.41
CA VAL A 91 3.05 4.19 8.81
C VAL A 91 3.05 5.72 8.98
N ASN A 92 3.51 6.44 7.96
CA ASN A 92 3.68 7.89 7.96
C ASN A 92 2.55 8.64 7.25
N THR A 93 1.61 7.96 6.58
CA THR A 93 0.46 8.57 5.88
C THR A 93 -0.34 9.51 6.79
N PHE A 94 -0.95 8.96 7.85
CA PHE A 94 -1.81 9.75 8.73
C PHE A 94 -1.01 10.69 9.62
N ARG A 95 0.25 10.36 9.93
CA ARG A 95 1.15 11.24 10.68
C ARG A 95 1.39 12.54 9.92
N ALA A 96 1.68 12.45 8.62
CA ALA A 96 1.84 13.62 7.77
C ALA A 96 0.54 14.40 7.66
N ILE A 97 -0.59 13.73 7.40
CA ILE A 97 -1.89 14.41 7.25
C ILE A 97 -2.28 15.15 8.53
N PHE A 98 -2.24 14.47 9.68
CA PHE A 98 -2.71 15.06 10.93
C PHE A 98 -1.79 16.16 11.45
N ARG A 99 -0.48 15.98 11.30
CA ARG A 99 0.49 17.02 11.64
C ARG A 99 0.27 18.29 10.84
N GLU A 100 0.16 18.18 9.51
CA GLU A 100 0.09 19.37 8.64
C GLU A 100 -1.32 19.99 8.57
N MET A 101 -2.39 19.22 8.81
CA MET A 101 -3.76 19.75 8.75
C MET A 101 -4.34 20.15 10.11
N PHE A 102 -3.92 19.48 11.19
CA PHE A 102 -4.52 19.68 12.52
C PHE A 102 -3.50 20.14 13.59
N GLY A 103 -2.21 20.16 13.27
CA GLY A 103 -1.16 20.60 14.21
C GLY A 103 -0.77 19.53 15.24
N ASP A 104 -1.14 18.27 15.01
CA ASP A 104 -0.82 17.16 15.92
C ASP A 104 0.69 16.90 15.99
N SER A 105 1.18 16.60 17.19
CA SER A 105 2.60 16.24 17.42
C SER A 105 2.88 14.78 17.05
N LEU A 106 2.86 14.50 15.75
CA LEU A 106 3.10 13.17 15.18
C LEU A 106 4.36 13.18 14.30
N PRO A 107 5.57 12.98 14.89
CA PRO A 107 6.79 12.86 14.11
C PRO A 107 6.74 11.61 13.22
N ASN A 108 7.48 11.63 12.11
CA ASN A 108 7.63 10.46 11.27
C ASN A 108 8.29 9.33 12.07
N LEU A 109 7.83 8.10 11.84
CA LEU A 109 8.51 6.89 12.29
C LEU A 109 9.44 6.38 11.20
N PRO A 110 10.43 5.54 11.55
CA PRO A 110 11.23 4.84 10.56
C PRO A 110 10.35 4.02 9.60
N ASP A 111 10.62 4.16 8.31
CA ASP A 111 10.00 3.36 7.25
C ASP A 111 10.52 1.93 7.30
N ARG A 112 9.83 1.06 8.07
CA ARG A 112 10.22 -0.33 8.30
C ARG A 112 9.13 -1.29 7.85
N SER A 113 9.56 -2.40 7.26
CA SER A 113 8.70 -3.48 6.79
C SER A 113 8.95 -4.74 7.59
N TRP A 114 7.88 -5.41 8.01
CA TRP A 114 7.94 -6.59 8.87
C TRP A 114 7.16 -7.74 8.25
N TYR A 115 7.79 -8.90 8.14
CA TYR A 115 7.13 -10.16 7.81
C TYR A 115 6.73 -10.88 9.10
N SER A 116 5.56 -11.49 9.08
CA SER A 116 5.13 -12.44 10.11
C SER A 116 4.53 -13.69 9.45
N PRO A 117 4.96 -14.90 9.84
CA PRO A 117 4.39 -16.13 9.32
C PRO A 117 3.00 -16.36 9.92
N TYR A 118 2.07 -16.85 9.11
CA TYR A 118 0.69 -17.14 9.50
C TYR A 118 0.56 -18.07 10.72
N PRO A 119 1.39 -19.13 10.89
CA PRO A 119 1.32 -19.98 12.08
C PRO A 119 1.84 -19.31 13.36
N GLN A 120 2.64 -18.23 13.26
CA GLN A 120 3.17 -17.47 14.40
C GLN A 120 2.99 -15.96 14.16
N PRO A 121 1.74 -15.44 14.21
CA PRO A 121 1.40 -14.08 13.77
C PRO A 121 1.99 -12.94 14.63
N LEU A 122 2.64 -13.28 15.74
CA LEU A 122 3.32 -12.34 16.64
C LEU A 122 4.84 -12.43 16.53
N GLU A 123 5.38 -13.36 15.73
CA GLU A 123 6.79 -13.39 15.40
C GLU A 123 7.04 -12.49 14.20
N PHE A 124 7.86 -11.46 14.40
CA PHE A 124 8.16 -10.47 13.38
C PHE A 124 9.63 -10.56 12.97
N THR A 125 9.86 -10.65 11.67
CA THR A 125 11.20 -10.50 11.08
C THR A 125 11.22 -9.24 10.24
N GLU A 126 12.19 -8.37 10.48
CA GLU A 126 12.35 -7.17 9.66
C GLU A 126 12.84 -7.53 8.26
N VAL A 127 12.19 -6.96 7.24
CA VAL A 127 12.49 -7.17 5.82
C VAL A 127 12.70 -5.86 5.06
N THR A 128 12.87 -4.74 5.77
CA THR A 128 13.05 -3.39 5.19
C THR A 128 14.10 -3.35 4.08
N SER A 129 15.26 -4.00 4.26
CA SER A 129 16.33 -4.03 3.26
C SER A 129 16.07 -4.96 2.06
N GLN A 130 15.04 -5.80 2.16
CA GLN A 130 14.66 -6.76 1.12
C GLN A 130 13.57 -6.20 0.20
N VAL A 131 12.79 -5.21 0.69
CA VAL A 131 11.75 -4.51 -0.07
C VAL A 131 12.43 -3.39 -0.88
N LYS A 132 12.40 -3.51 -2.20
CA LYS A 132 12.93 -2.53 -3.15
C LYS A 132 11.87 -1.54 -3.61
#